data_AF-A0A1M5YDP4-F1
#
_entry.id   AF-A0A1M5YDP4-F1
#
_cell.length_a   1.000
_cell.length_b   1.000
_cell.length_c   1.000
_cell.angle_alpha   90.00
_cell.angle_beta   90.00
_cell.angle_gamma   90.00
#
_symmetry.space_group_name_H-M   'P 1'
#
loop_
_entity.id
_entity.type
_entity.pdbx_description
1 polymer ?
#
loop_
_entity_poly.entity_id
_entity_poly.type
_entity_poly.pdbx_seq_one_letter_code
_entity_poly.pdbx_strand_id
1 'polypeptide(L)'
;MKKLLLPFCLAILAAAYLIQYLQLQQLRSQLAQQQLEIKTQRMMVVDKDTNPRIVLDAEGEEVTLTMLDQAGTPRLQAVMDVNDSGNLFLFDIEGNPRVGFFNEQSGEVLQYLDNVEPFVPQ
;
A
#
# COMPACT_ATOMS: atom_id res chain seq x y z
N MET A 1 -1.38 21.88 61.94
CA MET A 1 -1.03 20.74 61.06
C MET A 1 -2.00 20.54 59.89
N LYS A 2 -3.33 20.60 60.08
CA LYS A 2 -4.32 20.43 58.98
C LYS A 2 -4.22 21.44 57.82
N LYS A 3 -3.73 22.67 58.06
CA LYS A 3 -3.60 23.72 57.02
C LYS A 3 -2.51 23.45 55.96
N LEU A 4 -1.52 22.60 56.26
CA LEU A 4 -0.46 22.20 55.32
C LEU A 4 -0.79 20.93 54.53
N LEU A 5 -1.75 20.13 54.99
CA LEU A 5 -2.16 18.90 54.31
C LEU A 5 -2.92 19.18 53.01
N LEU A 6 -3.79 20.20 53.01
CA LEU A 6 -4.57 20.56 51.83
C LEU A 6 -3.72 20.98 50.62
N PRO A 7 -2.75 21.92 50.73
CA PRO A 7 -1.91 22.29 49.59
C PRO A 7 -1.03 21.13 49.12
N PHE A 8 -0.61 20.24 50.03
CA PHE A 8 0.17 19.05 49.69
C PHE A 8 -0.66 18.05 48.87
N CYS A 9 -1.91 17.77 49.28
CA CYS A 9 -2.82 16.94 48.50
C CYS A 9 -3.14 17.53 47.13
N LEU A 10 -3.34 18.85 47.04
CA LEU A 10 -3.58 19.53 45.75
C LEU A 10 -2.36 19.46 44.84
N ALA A 11 -1.15 19.62 45.37
CA ALA A 11 0.09 19.48 44.60
C ALA A 11 0.25 18.05 44.04
N ILE A 12 -0.08 17.03 44.83
CA ILE A 12 -0.06 15.63 44.38
C ILE A 12 -1.06 15.41 43.24
N LEU A 13 -2.29 15.92 43.38
CA LEU A 13 -3.32 15.78 42.34
C LEU A 13 -2.92 16.50 41.04
N ALA A 14 -2.36 17.71 41.14
CA ALA A 14 -1.88 18.45 40.00
C ALA A 14 -0.72 17.73 39.29
N ALA A 15 0.22 17.15 40.06
CA ALA A 15 1.32 16.36 39.52
C ALA A 15 0.81 15.09 38.82
N ALA A 16 -0.15 14.37 39.43
CA ALA A 16 -0.75 13.19 38.83
C ALA A 16 -1.47 13.52 37.51
N TYR A 17 -2.23 14.61 37.48
CA TYR A 17 -2.90 15.08 36.25
C TYR A 17 -1.89 15.45 35.16
N LEU A 18 -0.80 16.14 35.52
CA LEU A 18 0.25 16.49 34.57
C LEU A 18 0.93 15.25 33.99
N ILE A 19 1.21 14.24 34.81
CA ILE A 19 1.79 12.97 34.35
C ILE A 19 0.85 12.28 33.36
N GLN A 20 -0.45 12.19 33.67
CA GLN A 20 -1.45 11.61 32.76
C GLN A 20 -1.53 12.38 31.44
N TYR A 21 -1.49 13.71 31.50
CA TYR A 21 -1.48 14.56 30.31
C TYR A 21 -0.26 14.30 29.43
N LEU A 22 0.94 14.20 30.03
CA LEU A 22 2.17 13.91 29.30
C LEU A 22 2.15 12.50 28.67
N GLN A 23 1.64 11.50 29.39
CA GLN A 23 1.46 10.14 28.86
C GLN A 23 0.51 10.12 27.65
N LEU A 24 -0.60 10.87 27.73
CA LEU A 24 -1.54 10.98 26.61
C LEU A 24 -0.91 11.65 25.39
N GLN A 25 -0.11 12.70 25.59
CA GLN A 25 0.62 13.36 24.50
C GLN A 25 1.65 12.42 23.86
N GLN A 26 2.36 11.64 24.67
CA GLN A 26 3.32 10.65 24.18
C GLN A 26 2.62 9.56 23.35
N LEU A 27 1.49 9.03 23.83
CA LEU A 27 0.72 8.02 23.10
C LEU A 27 0.18 8.56 21.76
N ARG A 28 -0.30 9.82 21.74
CA ARG A 28 -0.74 10.47 20.50
C ARG A 28 0.40 10.64 19.49
N SER A 29 1.58 11.03 19.96
CA SER A 29 2.77 11.12 19.12
C SER A 29 3.15 9.74 18.56
N GLN A 30 3.12 8.71 19.39
CA GLN A 30 3.38 7.33 18.97
C GLN A 30 2.37 6.87 17.92
N LEU A 31 1.07 7.08 18.13
CA LEU A 31 0.02 6.73 17.16
C LEU A 31 0.15 7.53 15.86
N ALA A 32 0.51 8.80 15.91
CA ALA A 32 0.74 9.63 14.73
C ALA A 32 1.98 9.19 13.94
N GLN A 33 2.98 8.63 14.62
CA GLN A 33 4.20 8.07 14.01
C GLN A 33 4.02 6.60 13.61
N GLN A 34 3.01 5.91 14.13
CA GLN A 34 2.71 4.54 13.77
C GLN A 34 2.14 4.55 12.36
N GLN A 35 2.97 4.21 11.38
CA GLN A 35 2.51 3.92 10.03
C GLN A 35 1.46 2.82 10.15
N LEU A 36 0.22 3.11 9.76
CA LEU A 36 -0.85 2.12 9.65
C LEU A 36 -0.51 1.21 8.48
N GLU A 37 0.38 0.25 8.70
CA GLU A 37 0.70 -0.79 7.74
C GLU A 37 -0.38 -1.86 7.79
N ILE A 38 -1.01 -2.12 6.64
CA ILE A 38 -1.86 -3.28 6.46
C ILE A 38 -0.96 -4.41 5.95
N LYS A 39 -0.70 -5.42 6.77
CA LYS A 39 0.05 -6.61 6.38
C LYS A 39 -0.93 -7.68 5.90
N THR A 40 -0.88 -7.98 4.62
CA THR A 40 -1.69 -9.01 3.98
C THR A 40 -0.89 -9.66 2.85
N GLN A 41 -1.17 -10.92 2.56
CA GLN A 41 -0.64 -11.58 1.36
C GLN A 41 -1.38 -11.13 0.11
N ARG A 42 -2.63 -10.68 0.24
CA ARG A 42 -3.46 -10.24 -0.87
C ARG A 42 -4.32 -9.05 -0.49
N MET A 43 -4.39 -8.05 -1.36
CA MET A 43 -5.28 -6.89 -1.24
C MET A 43 -6.01 -6.67 -2.55
N MET A 44 -7.30 -6.39 -2.48
CA MET A 44 -8.13 -6.09 -3.64
C MET A 44 -8.86 -4.77 -3.42
N VAL A 45 -8.67 -3.83 -4.32
CA VAL A 45 -9.47 -2.61 -4.42
C VAL A 45 -10.61 -2.89 -5.38
N VAL A 46 -11.84 -2.69 -4.94
CA VAL A 46 -13.06 -2.91 -5.74
C VAL A 46 -13.77 -1.59 -6.01
N ASP A 47 -14.60 -1.54 -7.05
CA ASP A 47 -15.51 -0.43 -7.29
C ASP A 47 -16.82 -0.53 -6.49
N LYS A 48 -17.76 0.39 -6.76
CA LYS A 48 -19.07 0.44 -6.09
C LYS A 48 -19.93 -0.81 -6.29
N ASP A 49 -19.69 -1.54 -7.38
CA ASP A 49 -20.42 -2.74 -7.77
C ASP A 49 -19.64 -4.00 -7.35
N THR A 50 -18.62 -3.84 -6.50
CA THR A 50 -17.72 -4.89 -5.99
C THR A 50 -16.83 -5.56 -7.03
N ASN A 51 -16.66 -4.95 -8.21
CA ASN A 51 -15.76 -5.45 -9.22
C ASN A 51 -14.31 -5.07 -8.91
N PRO A 52 -13.35 -6.00 -9.03
CA PRO A 52 -11.94 -5.70 -8.79
C PRO A 52 -11.39 -4.65 -9.78
N ARG A 53 -10.55 -3.75 -9.27
CA ARG A 53 -9.89 -2.66 -10.03
C ARG A 53 -8.38 -2.69 -9.86
N ILE A 54 -7.91 -3.02 -8.65
CA ILE A 54 -6.48 -3.21 -8.35
C ILE A 54 -6.36 -4.47 -7.50
N VAL A 55 -5.40 -5.32 -7.82
CA VAL A 55 -5.03 -6.49 -7.03
C VAL A 55 -3.55 -6.40 -6.70
N LEU A 56 -3.22 -6.48 -5.42
CA LEU A 56 -1.88 -6.73 -4.92
C LEU A 56 -1.87 -8.17 -4.42
N ASP A 57 -0.95 -9.00 -4.90
CA ASP A 57 -0.87 -10.42 -4.55
C ASP A 57 0.58 -10.82 -4.29
N ALA A 58 0.80 -11.51 -3.18
CA ALA A 58 2.05 -12.09 -2.74
C ALA A 58 1.81 -13.47 -2.08
N GLU A 59 0.69 -14.14 -2.42
CA GLU A 59 0.37 -15.47 -1.91
C GLU A 59 1.24 -16.57 -2.57
N GLY A 60 1.77 -16.30 -3.76
CA GLY A 60 2.56 -17.23 -4.55
C GLY A 60 4.07 -17.01 -4.51
N GLU A 61 4.74 -17.58 -5.51
CA GLU A 61 6.17 -17.39 -5.77
C GLU A 61 6.46 -16.00 -6.38
N GLU A 62 5.45 -15.35 -6.93
CA GLU A 62 5.55 -14.02 -7.54
C GLU A 62 4.77 -12.99 -6.73
N VAL A 63 5.29 -11.77 -6.67
CA VAL A 63 4.59 -10.60 -6.16
C VAL A 63 4.04 -9.82 -7.34
N THR A 64 2.74 -9.56 -7.35
CA THR A 64 2.06 -8.86 -8.46
C THR A 64 1.28 -7.63 -7.99
N LEU A 65 1.26 -6.61 -8.84
CA LEU A 65 0.30 -5.52 -8.82
C LEU A 65 -0.41 -5.51 -10.17
N THR A 66 -1.71 -5.79 -10.19
CA THR A 66 -2.52 -5.81 -11.40
C THR A 66 -3.61 -4.73 -11.35
N MET A 67 -3.70 -3.91 -12.39
CA MET A 67 -4.83 -3.01 -12.63
C MET A 67 -5.77 -3.63 -13.67
N LEU A 68 -7.06 -3.62 -13.37
CA LEU A 68 -8.12 -4.27 -14.13
C LEU A 68 -9.10 -3.22 -14.66
N ASP A 69 -9.61 -3.44 -15.87
CA ASP A 69 -10.71 -2.63 -16.41
C ASP A 69 -12.07 -3.03 -15.88
N GLN A 70 -13.13 -2.41 -16.42
CA GLN A 70 -14.51 -2.68 -16.02
C GLN A 70 -14.95 -4.13 -16.16
N ALA A 71 -14.46 -4.86 -17.16
CA ALA A 71 -14.77 -6.25 -17.42
C ALA A 71 -13.92 -7.22 -16.56
N GLY A 72 -12.93 -6.71 -15.82
CA GLY A 72 -11.97 -7.53 -15.08
C GLY A 72 -10.79 -7.98 -15.93
N THR A 73 -10.58 -7.37 -17.09
CA THR A 73 -9.43 -7.64 -17.95
C THR A 73 -8.22 -6.85 -17.46
N PRO A 74 -7.04 -7.46 -17.28
CA PRO A 74 -5.80 -6.74 -16.95
C PRO A 74 -5.49 -5.65 -17.96
N ARG A 75 -4.95 -4.52 -17.47
CA ARG A 75 -4.51 -3.37 -18.27
C ARG A 75 -3.06 -3.00 -18.02
N LEU A 76 -2.63 -3.20 -16.78
CA LEU A 76 -1.26 -3.03 -16.34
C LEU A 76 -0.97 -4.10 -15.30
N GLN A 77 0.21 -4.71 -15.36
CA GLN A 77 0.68 -5.61 -14.31
C GLN A 77 2.17 -5.38 -14.06
N ALA A 78 2.55 -5.12 -12.82
CA ALA A 78 3.94 -5.25 -12.37
C ALA A 78 4.10 -6.60 -11.67
N VAL A 79 5.18 -7.33 -11.97
CA VAL A 79 5.48 -8.64 -11.41
C VAL A 79 6.92 -8.64 -10.91
N MET A 80 7.16 -9.24 -9.76
CA MET A 80 8.50 -9.56 -9.25
C MET A 80 8.53 -11.05 -8.93
N ASP A 81 9.50 -11.77 -9.50
CA ASP A 81 9.65 -13.20 -9.27
C ASP A 81 10.50 -13.53 -8.01
N VAL A 82 10.65 -14.82 -7.72
CA VAL A 82 11.46 -15.34 -6.59
C VAL A 82 12.94 -14.97 -6.64
N ASN A 83 13.44 -14.54 -7.79
CA ASN A 83 14.83 -14.13 -8.01
C ASN A 83 14.97 -12.60 -8.02
N ASP A 84 13.96 -11.88 -7.51
CA ASP A 84 13.86 -10.42 -7.51
C ASP A 84 13.89 -9.81 -8.94
N SER A 85 13.53 -10.59 -9.96
CA SER A 85 13.44 -10.09 -11.34
C SER A 85 12.10 -9.40 -11.57
N GLY A 86 12.16 -8.11 -11.89
CA GLY A 86 11.00 -7.27 -12.14
C GLY A 86 10.58 -7.27 -13.62
N ASN A 87 9.27 -7.40 -13.87
CA ASN A 87 8.65 -7.25 -15.18
C ASN A 87 7.46 -6.28 -15.08
N LEU A 88 7.20 -5.53 -16.16
CA LEU A 88 6.04 -4.65 -16.29
C LEU A 88 5.31 -4.94 -17.60
N PHE A 89 4.03 -5.30 -17.49
CA PHE A 89 3.15 -5.61 -18.60
C PHE A 89 2.08 -4.53 -18.79
N LEU A 90 1.82 -4.13 -20.03
CA LEU A 90 0.59 -3.43 -20.44
C LEU A 90 -0.22 -4.36 -21.33
N PHE A 91 -1.55 -4.31 -21.26
CA PHE A 91 -2.43 -5.22 -22.01
C PHE A 91 -3.43 -4.48 -22.93
N ASP A 92 -3.74 -5.05 -24.10
CA ASP A 92 -4.77 -4.55 -25.03
C ASP A 92 -6.20 -4.87 -24.59
N ILE A 93 -7.20 -4.36 -25.33
CA ILE A 93 -8.62 -4.53 -25.02
C ILE A 93 -9.05 -6.00 -24.88
N GLU A 94 -8.39 -6.91 -25.60
CA GLU A 94 -8.60 -8.36 -25.53
C GLU A 94 -7.85 -9.06 -24.38
N GLY A 95 -6.98 -8.37 -23.65
CA GLY A 95 -6.21 -8.89 -22.54
C GLY A 95 -4.85 -9.51 -22.91
N ASN A 96 -4.33 -9.26 -24.11
CA ASN A 96 -3.01 -9.71 -24.53
C ASN A 96 -1.93 -8.70 -24.11
N PRO A 97 -0.76 -9.16 -23.66
CA PRO A 97 0.35 -8.27 -23.30
C PRO A 97 0.87 -7.54 -24.55
N ARG A 98 0.84 -6.20 -24.49
CA ARG A 98 1.31 -5.28 -25.53
C ARG A 98 2.61 -4.58 -25.17
N VAL A 99 2.95 -4.34 -23.89
CA VAL A 99 4.26 -3.78 -23.53
C VAL A 99 4.92 -4.59 -22.43
N GLY A 100 6.20 -4.91 -22.58
CA GLY A 100 7.02 -5.68 -21.62
C GLY A 100 8.44 -5.10 -21.49
N PHE A 101 9.00 -5.06 -20.27
CA PHE A 101 10.42 -4.75 -20.00
C PHE A 101 11.10 -5.93 -19.28
N PHE A 102 12.41 -6.14 -19.52
CA PHE A 102 13.11 -7.41 -19.31
C PHE A 102 14.53 -7.28 -18.68
N ASN A 103 15.20 -8.43 -18.50
CA ASN A 103 16.26 -8.80 -17.54
C ASN A 103 17.64 -8.11 -17.72
N GLU A 104 18.31 -7.79 -16.60
CA GLU A 104 19.62 -7.11 -16.56
C GLU A 104 20.88 -8.04 -16.52
N GLN A 105 20.77 -9.27 -16.01
CA GLN A 105 21.90 -10.17 -15.79
C GLN A 105 22.32 -10.95 -17.05
N SER A 106 21.40 -11.19 -17.98
CA SER A 106 21.63 -11.96 -19.22
C SER A 106 21.72 -11.10 -20.49
N GLY A 107 21.27 -9.84 -20.43
CA GLY A 107 21.21 -8.95 -21.60
C GLY A 107 20.25 -9.42 -22.69
N GLU A 108 19.35 -10.35 -22.38
CA GLU A 108 18.24 -10.67 -23.27
C GLU A 108 17.33 -9.44 -23.33
N VAL A 109 16.75 -9.17 -24.50
CA VAL A 109 15.72 -8.13 -24.63
C VAL A 109 14.54 -8.57 -23.73
N LEU A 110 13.37 -8.06 -23.95
CA LEU A 110 12.59 -8.75 -24.97
C LEU A 110 11.84 -7.67 -25.78
N GLN A 111 11.47 -6.55 -25.10
CA GLN A 111 10.59 -5.44 -25.51
C GLN A 111 9.27 -5.99 -26.04
N TYR A 112 8.15 -5.37 -25.70
CA TYR A 112 6.99 -5.56 -26.56
C TYR A 112 6.22 -4.27 -26.77
N LEU A 113 5.64 -4.19 -27.96
CA LEU A 113 4.73 -3.19 -28.49
C LEU A 113 4.10 -3.93 -29.67
N ASP A 114 2.79 -4.08 -29.71
CA ASP A 114 2.17 -4.38 -31.00
C ASP A 114 0.84 -3.63 -31.16
N ASN A 115 0.76 -2.86 -32.25
CA ASN A 115 -0.38 -2.03 -32.69
C ASN A 115 -1.10 -1.21 -31.59
N VAL A 116 -0.39 -0.30 -30.92
CA VAL A 116 -1.06 0.71 -30.07
C VAL A 116 -1.74 1.72 -30.98
N GLU A 117 -3.08 1.67 -31.08
CA GLU A 117 -3.80 2.82 -31.63
C GLU A 117 -3.50 4.05 -30.76
N PRO A 118 -3.31 5.24 -31.36
CA PRO A 118 -3.08 6.45 -30.60
C PRO A 118 -4.22 6.64 -29.60
N PHE A 119 -3.88 6.78 -28.32
CA PHE A 119 -4.87 7.16 -27.31
C PHE A 119 -5.46 8.52 -27.70
N VAL A 120 -6.77 8.54 -27.99
CA VAL A 120 -7.55 9.77 -28.14
C VAL A 120 -8.39 9.94 -26.87
N PRO A 121 -8.06 10.87 -25.98
CA PRO A 121 -8.90 11.16 -24.81
C PRO A 121 -10.29 11.62 -25.28
N GLN A 122 -11.35 11.02 -24.73
CA GLN A 122 -12.73 11.49 -24.89
C GLN A 122 -13.05 12.58 -23.86
#